data_AF-A0A921HJJ9-F1
#
_entry.id   AF-A0A921HJJ9-F1
#
_cell.length_a   1.000
_cell.length_b   1.000
_cell.length_c   1.000
_cell.angle_alpha   90.00
_cell.angle_beta   90.00
_cell.angle_gamma   90.00
#
_symmetry.space_group_name_H-M   'P 1'
#
loop_
_entity.id
_entity.type
_entity.pdbx_description
1 polymer ?
#
loop_
_entity_poly.entity_id
_entity_poly.type
_entity_poly.pdbx_seq_one_letter_code
_entity_poly.pdbx_strand_id
1 'polypeptide(L)' 'IYYGLEYKYLTLYVVGKLSYDEMFSQLEIAIHQFAKRQMTWFRGMERRGFQIHWIDAEAPLNENVERIIDLIK' A
#
# COMPACT_ATOMS: atom_id res chain seq x y z
N ILE A 1 19.00 -4.96 -7.46
CA ILE A 1 18.08 -5.50 -6.42
C ILE A 1 16.66 -5.24 -6.92
N TYR A 2 15.92 -6.29 -7.29
CA TYR A 2 14.62 -6.22 -7.99
C TYR A 2 13.48 -6.80 -7.13
N TYR A 3 13.61 -6.75 -5.80
CA TYR A 3 12.80 -7.58 -4.89
C TYR A 3 11.64 -6.84 -4.20
N GLY A 4 11.43 -5.55 -4.46
CA GLY A 4 10.38 -4.75 -3.82
C GLY A 4 10.94 -3.58 -3.01
N LEU A 5 10.05 -2.70 -2.54
CA LEU A 5 10.43 -1.45 -1.88
C LEU A 5 11.24 -1.71 -0.60
N GLU A 6 10.70 -2.56 0.27
CA GLU A 6 11.22 -2.91 1.59
C GLU A 6 12.59 -3.58 1.46
N TYR A 7 12.71 -4.53 0.51
CA TYR A 7 13.95 -5.27 0.26
C TYR A 7 15.11 -4.36 -0.11
N LYS A 8 14.87 -3.23 -0.80
CA LYS A 8 15.93 -2.26 -1.11
C LYS A 8 16.55 -1.71 0.18
N TYR A 9 15.73 -1.23 1.12
CA TYR A 9 16.19 -0.61 2.37
C TYR A 9 16.79 -1.63 3.32
N LEU A 10 16.14 -2.78 3.49
CA LEU A 10 16.64 -3.87 4.32
C LEU A 10 17.99 -4.40 3.81
N THR A 11 18.14 -4.59 2.49
CA THR A 11 19.42 -5.04 1.94
C THR A 11 20.52 -4.02 2.20
N LEU A 12 20.24 -2.73 2.01
CA LEU A 12 21.22 -1.66 2.26
C LEU A 12 21.68 -1.63 3.72
N TYR A 13 20.78 -1.87 4.68
CA TYR A 13 21.15 -2.03 6.08
C TYR A 13 22.01 -3.28 6.32
N VAL A 14 21.58 -4.44 5.81
CA VAL A 14 22.30 -5.72 5.99
C VAL A 14 23.71 -5.69 5.38
N VAL A 15 23.92 -4.97 4.27
CA VAL A 15 25.25 -4.80 3.67
C VAL A 15 26.05 -3.63 4.27
N GLY A 16 25.57 -3.01 5.35
CA GLY A 16 26.26 -1.95 6.09
C GLY A 16 26.28 -0.58 5.40
N LYS A 17 25.40 -0.34 4.43
CA LYS A 17 25.30 0.94 3.69
C LYS A 17 24.35 1.95 4.33
N LEU A 18 23.50 1.52 5.26
CA LEU A 18 22.64 2.37 6.08
C LEU A 18 22.77 1.94 7.53
N SER A 19 22.66 2.89 8.46
CA SER A 19 22.37 2.56 9.85
C SER A 19 20.93 2.06 10.01
N TYR A 20 20.60 1.48 11.17
CA TYR A 20 19.25 1.02 11.45
C TYR A 20 18.23 2.18 11.41
N ASP A 21 18.54 3.30 12.04
CA ASP A 21 17.63 4.46 12.12
C ASP A 21 17.38 5.09 10.75
N GLU A 22 18.43 5.21 9.92
CA GLU A 22 18.30 5.68 8.54
C GLU A 22 17.46 4.73 7.69
N MET A 23 17.70 3.42 7.82
CA MET A 23 16.91 2.41 7.11
C MET A 23 15.43 2.51 7.51
N PHE A 24 15.15 2.57 8.81
CA PHE A 24 13.80 2.63 9.35
C PHE A 24 13.05 3.87 8.86
N SER A 25 13.64 5.06 9.07
CA SER A 25 13.00 6.33 8.70
C SER A 25 12.79 6.45 7.19
N GLN A 26 13.80 6.09 6.38
CA GLN A 26 13.66 6.18 4.93
C GLN A 26 12.64 5.16 4.38
N LEU A 27 12.60 3.95 4.95
CA LEU A 27 11.63 2.94 4.57
C LEU A 27 10.20 3.39 4.90
N GLU A 28 9.96 3.89 6.11
CA GLU A 28 8.66 4.42 6.54
C GLU A 28 8.16 5.51 5.58
N ILE A 29 9.01 6.51 5.29
CA ILE A 29 8.68 7.58 4.34
C ILE A 29 8.33 6.99 2.97
N ALA A 30 9.11 6.03 2.49
CA ALA A 30 8.89 5.43 1.18
C ALA A 30 7.57 4.64 1.11
N ILE A 31 7.19 3.94 2.20
CA ILE A 31 5.90 3.25 2.32
C ILE A 31 4.74 4.25 2.26
N HIS A 32 4.80 5.34 3.02
CA HIS A 32 3.78 6.40 2.98
C HIS A 32 3.63 7.00 1.58
N GLN A 33 4.75 7.30 0.91
CA GLN A 33 4.74 7.81 -0.47
C GLN A 33 4.17 6.79 -1.45
N PHE A 34 4.49 5.51 -1.28
CA PHE A 34 3.97 4.44 -2.11
C PHE A 34 2.45 4.30 -1.94
N ALA A 35 1.95 4.23 -0.70
CA ALA A 35 0.52 4.20 -0.41
C ALA A 35 -0.23 5.40 -0.99
N LYS A 36 0.34 6.62 -0.86
CA LYS A 36 -0.22 7.83 -1.46
C LYS A 36 -0.31 7.72 -3.00
N ARG A 37 0.73 7.17 -3.65
CA ARG A 37 0.71 6.93 -5.10
C ARG A 37 -0.33 5.89 -5.51
N GLN A 38 -0.52 4.82 -4.74
CA GLN A 38 -1.59 3.84 -4.98
C GLN A 38 -2.96 4.52 -4.96
N MET A 39 -3.24 5.39 -3.99
CA MET A 39 -4.49 6.17 -3.94
C MET A 39 -4.67 7.09 -5.15
N THR A 40 -3.61 7.73 -5.63
CA THR A 40 -3.66 8.52 -6.86
C THR A 40 -3.99 7.65 -8.08
N TRP A 41 -3.42 6.44 -8.16
CA TRP A 41 -3.71 5.49 -9.22
C TRP A 41 -5.16 5.04 -9.22
N PHE A 42 -5.70 4.64 -8.07
CA PHE A 42 -7.11 4.22 -7.94
C PHE A 42 -8.08 5.34 -8.35
N ARG A 43 -7.86 6.57 -7.88
CA ARG A 43 -8.66 7.73 -8.33
C ARG A 43 -8.53 7.98 -9.84
N GLY A 44 -7.36 7.74 -10.40
CA GLY A 44 -7.12 7.80 -11.84
C GLY A 44 -7.91 6.76 -12.62
N MET A 45 -8.10 5.56 -12.06
CA MET A 45 -8.94 4.52 -12.65
C MET A 45 -10.41 4.92 -12.66
N GLU A 46 -10.93 5.48 -11.57
CA GLU A 46 -12.32 5.99 -11.52
C GLU A 46 -12.57 7.03 -12.60
N ARG A 47 -11.63 7.95 -12.83
CA ARG A 47 -11.70 8.94 -13.93
C ARG A 47 -11.68 8.32 -15.33
N ARG A 48 -11.13 7.12 -15.48
CA ARG A 48 -11.12 6.37 -16.76
C ARG A 48 -12.36 5.50 -16.94
N GLY A 49 -13.33 5.58 -16.02
CA GLY A 49 -14.61 4.87 -16.09
C GLY A 49 -14.63 3.53 -15.36
N PHE A 50 -13.57 3.16 -14.63
CA PHE A 50 -13.61 1.96 -13.78
C PHE A 50 -14.34 2.26 -12.48
N GLN A 51 -15.42 1.53 -12.22
CA GLN A 51 -16.11 1.63 -10.92
C GLN A 51 -15.30 0.90 -9.84
N ILE A 52 -14.83 1.64 -8.84
CA ILE A 52 -14.20 1.06 -7.64
C ILE A 52 -15.21 1.10 -6.51
N HIS A 53 -15.50 -0.07 -5.92
CA HIS A 53 -16.30 -0.17 -4.72
C HIS A 53 -15.39 -0.12 -3.49
N TRP A 54 -15.25 1.06 -2.90
CA TRP A 54 -14.44 1.25 -1.70
C TRP A 54 -15.06 0.54 -0.49
N ILE A 55 -14.19 -0.10 0.29
CA ILE A 55 -14.50 -0.83 1.52
C ILE A 55 -13.82 -0.10 2.68
N ASP A 56 -14.54 0.03 3.80
CA ASP A 56 -14.00 0.64 5.00
C ASP A 56 -13.11 -0.37 5.74
N ALA A 57 -11.82 -0.06 5.86
CA ALA A 57 -10.87 -0.94 6.53
C ALA A 57 -11.07 -1.00 8.06
N GLU A 58 -11.74 0.00 8.64
CA GLU A 58 -12.01 0.06 10.09
C GLU A 58 -13.30 -0.67 10.48
N ALA A 59 -14.16 -0.99 9.50
CA ALA A 59 -15.39 -1.72 9.73
C ALA A 59 -15.12 -3.20 10.11
N PRO A 60 -16.03 -3.82 10.90
CA PRO A 60 -15.96 -5.24 11.22
C PRO A 60 -15.86 -6.13 9.97
N LEU A 61 -15.07 -7.20 10.07
CA LEU A 61 -14.83 -8.12 8.94
C LEU A 61 -16.13 -8.69 8.36
N ASN A 62 -17.08 -9.07 9.21
CA ASN A 62 -18.36 -9.64 8.78
C ASN A 62 -19.18 -8.64 7.96
N GLU A 63 -19.21 -7.36 8.35
CA GLU A 63 -19.91 -6.31 7.62
C GLU A 63 -19.30 -6.10 6.22
N ASN A 64 -17.96 -6.05 6.15
CA ASN A 64 -17.27 -5.94 4.87
C ASN A 64 -17.51 -7.15 3.96
N VAL A 65 -17.56 -8.37 4.51
CA VAL A 65 -17.88 -9.59 3.75
C VAL A 65 -19.30 -9.55 3.18
N GLU A 66 -20.28 -9.18 3.99
CA GLU A 66 -21.68 -9.04 3.54
C GLU A 66 -21.79 -8.01 2.40
N ARG A 67 -21.15 -6.84 2.58
CA ARG A 67 -21.10 -5.79 1.55
C ARG A 67 -20.48 -6.27 0.24
N ILE A 68 -19.39 -7.04 0.30
CA ILE A 68 -18.76 -7.61 -0.91
C ILE A 68 -19.68 -8.60 -1.60
N ILE A 69 -20.37 -9.46 -0.84
CA ILE A 69 -21.32 -10.44 -1.41
C ILE A 69 -22.45 -9.72 -2.13
N ASP A 70 -23.00 -8.65 -1.57
CA ASP A 70 -24.09 -7.90 -2.19
C ASP A 70 -23.67 -7.14 -3.46
N LEU A 71 -22.40 -6.79 -3.61
CA LEU A 71 -21.87 -6.17 -4.82
C LEU A 71 -21.66 -7.16 -5.98
N ILE A 72 -21.61 -8.47 -5.71
CA ILE A 72 -21.38 -9.52 -6.71
C ILE A 72 -22.71 -10.08 -7.25
N LYS A 73 -23.81 -9.90 -6.51
CA LYS A 73 -25.16 -10.31 -6.92
C LYS A 73 -25.72 -9.42 -8.03
#